data_AF-A0A135L826-F1
#
_entry.id   AF-A0A135L826-F1
#
_cell.length_a   1.000
_cell.length_b   1.000
_cell.length_c   1.000
_cell.angle_alpha   90.00
_cell.angle_beta   90.00
_cell.angle_gamma   90.00
#
_symmetry.space_group_name_H-M   'P 1'
#
loop_
_entity.id
_entity.type
_entity.pdbx_description
1 polymer ?
#
loop_
_entity_poly.entity_id
_entity_poly.type
_entity_poly.pdbx_seq_one_letter_code
_entity_poly.pdbx_strand_id
1 'polypeptide(L)'
;MVAFVEAPIDGPTRPDESSSQVQGWADLFQDSTYEDIATISKTRVGNDFMGWTSMYDGKEINKVEMQEWLDDTIQTVLDGQEPGHVLEIGTGSGMVLFNLGQGLKSYVGLEPSRSAAAFVSDVVQSTPTLAGKVEVHVGTATDVGTLDGLHPNLVVINSVAQYFPTPEYLVEVVEALTQLPGVQRLFFGDIRSFALNRTFLASRAIRILGEQATRDEVRRKMSEIGEQEEELLVDPAFFTGLMKRLPDRVKHVEILPKKMRATNELSSYRYAAVVHLFDLSEQSEEQTLPVHSIASDAWIDFNISQMDRHALIDLLHSSKDVLAVAISNIPYRKTALEQHVIQFLDDYNNDNTDSDTGARANLNDSVGSQDGTTWISDIRRKTQYGRSLSATELVQVGEEAGFRVEISWARQRSQNGALDAVFHRFQQPDKGGRVLIQFPTEDQGLLVDSLMNRPLQRLQSRLLEGGIRAALRAMLPSYMVPTRIVVLDRLPVNPRATPPRSTWPRETT
;
A
#
# COMPACT_ATOMS: atom_id res chain seq x y z
N MET A 1 2.81 -37.50 -2.62
CA MET A 1 3.15 -37.40 -4.07
C MET A 1 2.86 -35.96 -4.49
N VAL A 2 3.81 -35.26 -5.10
CA VAL A 2 3.60 -33.90 -5.62
C VAL A 2 3.40 -34.00 -7.13
N ALA A 3 2.36 -33.37 -7.65
CA ALA A 3 2.11 -33.26 -9.09
C ALA A 3 2.45 -31.84 -9.54
N PHE A 4 3.16 -31.71 -10.65
CA PHE A 4 3.39 -30.43 -11.31
C PHE A 4 2.54 -30.38 -12.58
N VAL A 5 1.80 -29.30 -12.76
CA VAL A 5 0.87 -29.11 -13.87
C VAL A 5 1.31 -27.89 -14.65
N GLU A 6 1.49 -28.05 -15.96
CA GLU A 6 1.68 -26.92 -16.86
C GLU A 6 0.34 -26.30 -17.19
N ALA A 7 0.19 -25.00 -16.95
CA ALA A 7 -0.90 -24.20 -17.47
C ALA A 7 -0.33 -22.81 -17.79
N PRO A 8 -0.72 -22.15 -18.88
CA PRO A 8 -0.28 -20.79 -19.15
C PRO A 8 -0.86 -19.87 -18.08
N ILE A 9 -0.05 -19.52 -17.08
CA ILE A 9 -0.42 -18.64 -15.97
C ILE A 9 0.46 -17.39 -15.94
N ASP A 10 1.69 -17.42 -16.48
CA ASP A 10 2.56 -16.22 -16.58
C ASP A 10 2.37 -15.47 -17.92
N GLY A 11 1.37 -15.85 -18.72
CA GLY A 11 0.97 -15.07 -19.90
C GLY A 11 0.22 -13.79 -19.50
N PRO A 12 0.22 -12.75 -20.37
CA PRO A 12 -0.64 -11.60 -20.15
C PRO A 12 -2.08 -12.07 -19.97
N THR A 13 -2.70 -11.70 -18.84
CA THR A 13 -4.09 -12.01 -18.55
C THR A 13 -4.95 -11.50 -19.69
N ARG A 14 -5.87 -12.32 -20.18
CA ARG A 14 -6.73 -11.90 -21.28
C ARG A 14 -7.67 -10.77 -20.81
N PRO A 15 -8.02 -9.80 -21.67
CA PRO A 15 -8.88 -8.68 -21.29
C PRO A 15 -10.22 -9.12 -20.68
N ASP A 16 -10.84 -10.17 -21.22
CA ASP A 16 -12.09 -10.76 -20.74
C ASP A 16 -12.01 -11.30 -19.30
N GLU A 17 -10.89 -11.91 -18.92
CA GLU A 17 -10.63 -12.39 -17.57
C GLU A 17 -10.44 -11.22 -16.57
N SER A 18 -9.74 -10.16 -16.98
CA SER A 18 -9.58 -8.96 -16.14
C SER A 18 -10.93 -8.27 -15.88
N SER A 19 -11.75 -8.12 -16.92
CA SER A 19 -13.09 -7.54 -16.81
C SER A 19 -14.00 -8.42 -15.94
N SER A 20 -13.88 -9.75 -16.05
CA SER A 20 -14.64 -10.66 -15.20
C SER A 20 -14.29 -10.54 -13.72
N GLN A 21 -13.02 -10.31 -13.36
CA GLN A 21 -12.65 -10.12 -11.96
C GLN A 21 -13.11 -8.75 -11.42
N VAL A 22 -12.98 -7.69 -12.22
CA VAL A 22 -13.50 -6.37 -11.86
C VAL A 22 -15.02 -6.45 -11.63
N GLN A 23 -15.74 -7.15 -12.49
CA GLN A 23 -17.17 -7.41 -12.29
C GLN A 23 -17.43 -8.24 -11.04
N GLY A 24 -16.63 -9.28 -10.76
CA GLY A 24 -16.75 -10.08 -9.55
C GLY A 24 -16.61 -9.26 -8.26
N TRP A 25 -15.68 -8.30 -8.23
CA TRP A 25 -15.59 -7.35 -7.13
C TRP A 25 -16.81 -6.42 -7.06
N ALA A 26 -17.26 -5.88 -8.20
CA ALA A 26 -18.44 -5.02 -8.25
C ALA A 26 -19.70 -5.72 -7.72
N ASP A 27 -19.91 -6.99 -8.12
CA ASP A 27 -21.00 -7.83 -7.66
C ASP A 27 -20.88 -8.10 -6.15
N LEU A 28 -19.68 -8.44 -5.66
CA LEU A 28 -19.44 -8.63 -4.23
C LEU A 28 -19.79 -7.37 -3.42
N PHE A 29 -19.36 -6.19 -3.87
CA PHE A 29 -19.68 -4.94 -3.19
C PHE A 29 -21.18 -4.65 -3.22
N GLN A 30 -21.82 -4.82 -4.37
CA GLN A 30 -23.26 -4.60 -4.52
C GLN A 30 -24.09 -5.51 -3.62
N ASP A 31 -23.76 -6.81 -3.59
CA ASP A 31 -24.58 -7.84 -2.95
C ASP A 31 -24.23 -8.05 -1.47
N SER A 32 -23.12 -7.50 -0.97
CA SER A 32 -22.72 -7.61 0.44
C SER A 32 -22.52 -6.27 1.14
N THR A 33 -21.61 -5.44 0.62
CA THR A 33 -21.23 -4.20 1.32
C THR A 33 -22.30 -3.14 1.19
N TYR A 34 -22.90 -3.00 0.01
CA TYR A 34 -23.90 -1.99 -0.31
C TYR A 34 -25.34 -2.50 -0.25
N GLU A 35 -25.57 -3.72 0.24
CA GLU A 35 -26.92 -4.28 0.40
C GLU A 35 -27.84 -3.32 1.18
N ASP A 36 -27.31 -2.76 2.28
CA ASP A 36 -28.02 -1.84 3.16
C ASP A 36 -27.65 -0.36 2.93
N ILE A 37 -27.03 0.00 1.80
CA ILE A 37 -26.54 1.38 1.57
C ILE A 37 -27.68 2.43 1.63
N ALA A 38 -28.87 2.07 1.17
CA ALA A 38 -30.05 2.93 1.22
C ALA A 38 -30.56 3.20 2.66
N THR A 39 -30.10 2.42 3.65
CA THR A 39 -30.45 2.60 5.07
C THR A 39 -29.55 3.60 5.80
N ILE A 40 -28.49 4.11 5.14
CA ILE A 40 -27.58 5.09 5.73
C ILE A 40 -28.38 6.33 6.15
N SER A 41 -28.34 6.65 7.45
CA SER A 41 -28.93 7.88 7.97
C SER A 41 -28.30 9.10 7.32
N LYS A 42 -29.12 10.11 6.99
CA LYS A 42 -28.67 11.39 6.45
C LYS A 42 -27.56 12.06 7.27
N THR A 43 -27.54 11.85 8.58
CA THR A 43 -26.51 12.41 9.47
C THR A 43 -25.17 11.69 9.42
N ARG A 44 -25.08 10.54 8.74
CA ARG A 44 -23.84 9.76 8.58
C ARG A 44 -23.34 9.74 7.13
N VAL A 45 -24.02 10.38 6.20
CA VAL A 45 -23.57 10.51 4.81
C VAL A 45 -22.15 11.09 4.80
N GLY A 46 -21.23 10.41 4.11
CA GLY A 46 -19.81 10.78 4.05
C GLY A 46 -18.96 10.17 5.19
N ASN A 47 -19.56 9.66 6.25
CA ASN A 47 -18.90 9.15 7.45
C ASN A 47 -19.62 7.88 7.95
N ASP A 48 -20.16 7.08 7.03
CA ASP A 48 -20.96 5.90 7.36
C ASP A 48 -20.09 4.68 7.73
N PHE A 49 -18.86 4.63 7.17
CA PHE A 49 -17.86 3.58 7.39
C PHE A 49 -18.37 2.16 7.14
N MET A 50 -19.33 2.00 6.22
CA MET A 50 -19.90 0.70 5.85
C MET A 50 -18.81 -0.20 5.22
N GLY A 51 -18.82 -1.49 5.59
CA GLY A 51 -17.89 -2.49 5.05
C GLY A 51 -16.47 -2.48 5.63
N TRP A 52 -16.12 -1.53 6.51
CA TRP A 52 -14.78 -1.43 7.07
C TRP A 52 -14.54 -2.43 8.21
N THR A 53 -13.95 -3.56 7.84
CA THR A 53 -13.62 -4.64 8.78
C THR A 53 -12.12 -4.84 8.93
N SER A 54 -11.74 -5.30 10.12
CA SER A 54 -10.36 -5.54 10.50
C SER A 54 -9.83 -6.82 9.83
N MET A 55 -8.71 -6.72 9.12
CA MET A 55 -8.03 -7.87 8.52
C MET A 55 -7.43 -8.84 9.57
N TYR A 56 -7.43 -8.45 10.84
CA TYR A 56 -6.96 -9.29 11.94
C TYR A 56 -8.03 -10.24 12.48
N ASP A 57 -9.28 -9.80 12.55
CA ASP A 57 -10.35 -10.54 13.25
C ASP A 57 -11.74 -10.45 12.59
N GLY A 58 -11.87 -9.75 11.46
CA GLY A 58 -13.11 -9.61 10.69
C GLY A 58 -14.17 -8.73 11.33
N LYS A 59 -13.87 -8.06 12.45
CA LYS A 59 -14.82 -7.16 13.13
C LYS A 59 -14.75 -5.76 12.54
N GLU A 60 -15.80 -4.96 12.71
CA GLU A 60 -15.76 -3.54 12.31
C GLU A 60 -14.57 -2.82 12.96
N ILE A 61 -13.86 -2.01 12.17
CA ILE A 61 -12.82 -1.12 12.69
C ILE A 61 -13.50 -0.05 13.55
N ASN A 62 -12.84 0.36 14.63
CA ASN A 62 -13.37 1.39 15.51
C ASN A 62 -13.66 2.69 14.74
N LYS A 63 -14.88 3.23 14.87
CA LYS A 63 -15.35 4.40 14.11
C LYS A 63 -14.53 5.67 14.37
N VAL A 64 -13.92 5.82 15.55
CA VAL A 64 -13.02 6.94 15.84
C VAL A 64 -11.72 6.80 15.02
N GLU A 65 -11.20 5.58 14.89
CA GLU A 65 -10.02 5.31 14.06
C GLU A 65 -10.34 5.48 12.56
N MET A 66 -11.55 5.11 12.13
CA MET A 66 -12.00 5.34 10.76
C MET A 66 -12.23 6.82 10.45
N GLN A 67 -12.74 7.59 11.41
CA GLN A 67 -12.83 9.05 11.27
C GLN A 67 -11.43 9.66 11.16
N GLU A 68 -10.49 9.23 12.01
CA GLU A 68 -9.09 9.68 11.92
C GLU A 68 -8.46 9.34 10.55
N TRP A 69 -8.75 8.15 10.00
CA TRP A 69 -8.31 7.76 8.65
C TRP A 69 -8.90 8.68 7.56
N LEU A 70 -10.18 9.02 7.66
CA LEU A 70 -10.84 9.88 6.70
C LEU A 70 -10.29 11.31 6.78
N ASP A 71 -10.12 11.84 7.99
CA ASP A 71 -9.57 13.18 8.23
C ASP A 71 -8.15 13.30 7.65
N ASP A 72 -7.27 12.34 7.93
CA ASP A 72 -5.90 12.29 7.36
C ASP A 72 -5.92 12.20 5.83
N THR A 73 -6.83 11.40 5.28
CA THR A 73 -6.98 11.22 3.82
C THR A 73 -7.41 12.54 3.16
N ILE A 74 -8.46 13.18 3.68
CA ILE A 74 -9.00 14.43 3.12
C ILE A 74 -7.99 15.57 3.27
N GLN A 75 -7.30 15.66 4.41
CA GLN A 75 -6.22 16.62 4.60
C GLN A 75 -5.10 16.44 3.57
N THR A 76 -4.73 15.18 3.26
CA THR A 76 -3.68 14.88 2.28
C THR A 76 -4.12 15.17 0.85
N VAL A 77 -5.37 14.83 0.50
CA VAL A 77 -5.99 15.10 -0.81
C VAL A 77 -6.03 16.60 -1.10
N LEU A 78 -6.58 17.38 -0.17
CA LEU A 78 -6.75 18.82 -0.34
C LEU A 78 -5.41 19.55 -0.30
N ASP A 79 -4.48 19.11 0.57
CA ASP A 79 -3.16 19.72 0.73
C ASP A 79 -3.23 21.25 0.91
N GLY A 80 -4.15 21.71 1.75
CA GLY A 80 -4.39 23.15 1.96
C GLY A 80 -5.05 23.89 0.79
N GLN A 81 -5.39 23.21 -0.30
CA GLN A 81 -6.02 23.78 -1.49
C GLN A 81 -7.52 23.48 -1.56
N GLU A 82 -8.25 24.30 -2.30
CA GLU A 82 -9.62 23.98 -2.71
C GLU A 82 -9.63 22.80 -3.70
N PRO A 83 -10.66 21.92 -3.66
CA PRO A 83 -10.72 20.74 -4.53
C PRO A 83 -10.85 21.09 -6.02
N GLY A 84 -11.56 22.17 -6.37
CA GLY A 84 -11.72 22.60 -7.76
C GLY A 84 -12.57 21.61 -8.57
N HIS A 85 -12.00 21.05 -9.63
CA HIS A 85 -12.57 20.06 -10.52
C HIS A 85 -11.98 18.68 -10.18
N VAL A 86 -12.82 17.79 -9.65
CA VAL A 86 -12.41 16.48 -9.14
C VAL A 86 -12.94 15.36 -10.02
N LEU A 87 -12.10 14.37 -10.31
CA LEU A 87 -12.51 13.05 -10.80
C LEU A 87 -12.20 12.02 -9.69
N GLU A 88 -13.18 11.21 -9.30
CA GLU A 88 -12.97 10.12 -8.35
C GLU A 88 -13.26 8.76 -9.01
N ILE A 89 -12.33 7.82 -8.86
CA ILE A 89 -12.51 6.44 -9.30
C ILE A 89 -12.84 5.60 -8.08
N GLY A 90 -13.98 4.91 -8.11
CA GLY A 90 -14.58 4.17 -7.00
C GLY A 90 -15.17 5.10 -5.94
N THR A 91 -16.29 5.74 -6.27
CA THR A 91 -16.95 6.73 -5.38
C THR A 91 -17.49 6.09 -4.09
N GLY A 92 -17.89 4.81 -4.17
CA GLY A 92 -18.55 4.11 -3.08
C GLY A 92 -19.77 4.85 -2.54
N SER A 93 -19.88 4.97 -1.22
CA SER A 93 -20.94 5.75 -0.56
C SER A 93 -20.73 7.27 -0.61
N GLY A 94 -19.68 7.75 -1.29
CA GLY A 94 -19.34 9.17 -1.42
C GLY A 94 -18.51 9.74 -0.27
N MET A 95 -17.75 8.91 0.46
CA MET A 95 -16.97 9.36 1.63
C MET A 95 -16.02 10.51 1.32
N VAL A 96 -15.27 10.44 0.21
CA VAL A 96 -14.39 11.54 -0.19
C VAL A 96 -15.24 12.74 -0.64
N LEU A 97 -16.13 12.54 -1.63
CA LEU A 97 -17.03 13.58 -2.14
C LEU A 97 -17.65 14.46 -1.05
N PHE A 98 -18.29 13.83 -0.05
CA PHE A 98 -19.02 14.55 0.99
C PHE A 98 -18.13 15.23 2.03
N ASN A 99 -16.81 14.97 2.03
CA ASN A 99 -15.84 15.59 2.91
C ASN A 99 -14.86 16.56 2.20
N LEU A 100 -14.94 16.74 0.88
CA LEU A 100 -14.08 17.68 0.14
C LEU A 100 -14.25 19.16 0.55
N GLY A 101 -15.39 19.51 1.15
CA GLY A 101 -15.62 20.86 1.71
C GLY A 101 -15.93 21.93 0.66
N GLN A 102 -15.53 23.17 0.97
CA GLN A 102 -15.78 24.35 0.10
C GLN A 102 -14.80 24.39 -1.09
N GLY A 103 -15.17 25.12 -2.15
CA GLY A 103 -14.31 25.28 -3.33
C GLY A 103 -14.49 24.20 -4.41
N LEU A 104 -15.41 23.24 -4.21
CA LEU A 104 -15.78 22.28 -5.24
C LEU A 104 -16.55 22.97 -6.39
N LYS A 105 -15.96 22.91 -7.60
CA LYS A 105 -16.50 23.47 -8.84
C LYS A 105 -17.22 22.40 -9.66
N SER A 106 -16.61 21.23 -9.86
CA SER A 106 -17.26 20.07 -10.45
C SER A 106 -16.68 18.78 -9.87
N TYR A 107 -17.48 17.72 -9.90
CA TYR A 107 -17.09 16.38 -9.48
C TYR A 107 -17.66 15.37 -10.47
N VAL A 108 -16.82 14.47 -10.95
CA VAL A 108 -17.23 13.29 -11.70
C VAL A 108 -16.78 12.04 -10.95
N GLY A 109 -17.70 11.13 -10.67
CA GLY A 109 -17.43 9.84 -10.05
C GLY A 109 -17.61 8.70 -11.02
N LEU A 110 -16.71 7.72 -11.01
CA LEU A 110 -16.92 6.41 -11.64
C LEU A 110 -17.09 5.37 -10.53
N GLU A 111 -18.23 4.68 -10.51
CA GLU A 111 -18.56 3.69 -9.48
C GLU A 111 -19.15 2.43 -10.12
N PRO A 112 -18.48 1.26 -10.03
CA PRO A 112 -18.99 0.03 -10.63
C PRO A 112 -20.35 -0.42 -10.07
N SER A 113 -20.62 -0.15 -8.79
CA SER A 113 -21.87 -0.52 -8.15
C SER A 113 -23.03 0.42 -8.49
N ARG A 114 -24.07 -0.12 -9.13
CA ARG A 114 -25.28 0.66 -9.48
C ARG A 114 -25.99 1.22 -8.26
N SER A 115 -26.06 0.46 -7.17
CA SER A 115 -26.73 0.89 -5.94
C SER A 115 -25.97 2.04 -5.27
N ALA A 116 -24.64 1.99 -5.24
CA ALA A 116 -23.81 3.07 -4.70
C ALA A 116 -23.90 4.35 -5.54
N ALA A 117 -23.78 4.23 -6.87
CA ALA A 117 -23.93 5.36 -7.78
C ALA A 117 -25.30 6.04 -7.66
N ALA A 118 -26.38 5.25 -7.58
CA ALA A 118 -27.73 5.76 -7.37
C ALA A 118 -27.89 6.43 -6.01
N PHE A 119 -27.39 5.83 -4.93
CA PHE A 119 -27.42 6.39 -3.59
C PHE A 119 -26.74 7.78 -3.54
N VAL A 120 -25.53 7.89 -4.07
CA VAL A 120 -24.81 9.18 -4.09
C VAL A 120 -25.57 10.22 -4.92
N SER A 121 -26.11 9.82 -6.08
CA SER A 121 -26.91 10.70 -6.93
C SER A 121 -28.15 11.24 -6.20
N ASP A 122 -28.87 10.39 -5.47
CA ASP A 122 -30.05 10.79 -4.69
C ASP A 122 -29.68 11.76 -3.55
N VAL A 123 -28.58 11.48 -2.84
CA VAL A 123 -28.06 12.36 -1.79
C VAL A 123 -27.67 13.72 -2.34
N VAL A 124 -26.97 13.76 -3.48
CA VAL A 124 -26.56 14.99 -4.18
C VAL A 124 -27.77 15.82 -4.59
N GLN A 125 -28.81 15.20 -5.16
CA GLN A 125 -30.04 15.91 -5.56
C GLN A 125 -30.73 16.57 -4.34
N SER A 126 -30.63 15.94 -3.17
CA SER A 126 -31.16 16.49 -1.92
C SER A 126 -30.25 17.52 -1.23
N THR A 127 -29.06 17.78 -1.78
CA THR A 127 -28.02 18.66 -1.21
C THR A 127 -27.80 19.89 -2.11
N PRO A 128 -28.42 21.04 -1.82
CA PRO A 128 -28.41 22.21 -2.72
C PRO A 128 -27.02 22.74 -3.12
N THR A 129 -26.02 22.57 -2.26
CA THR A 129 -24.64 23.03 -2.51
C THR A 129 -23.89 22.18 -3.54
N LEU A 130 -24.35 20.94 -3.79
CA LEU A 130 -23.77 19.96 -4.72
C LEU A 130 -24.59 19.81 -6.00
N ALA A 131 -25.86 20.22 -5.99
CA ALA A 131 -26.74 20.16 -7.14
C ALA A 131 -26.13 20.84 -8.37
N GLY A 132 -26.07 20.12 -9.50
CA GLY A 132 -25.51 20.62 -10.76
C GLY A 132 -23.97 20.64 -10.83
N LYS A 133 -23.27 20.25 -9.76
CA LYS A 133 -21.80 20.14 -9.74
C LYS A 133 -21.29 18.71 -9.79
N VAL A 134 -22.09 17.77 -9.32
CA VAL A 134 -21.69 16.39 -9.08
C VAL A 134 -22.43 15.47 -10.03
N GLU A 135 -21.68 14.62 -10.73
CA GLU A 135 -22.20 13.55 -11.56
C GLU A 135 -21.50 12.23 -11.20
N VAL A 136 -22.27 11.17 -10.98
CA VAL A 136 -21.71 9.84 -10.68
C VAL A 136 -22.22 8.86 -11.72
N HIS A 137 -21.28 8.25 -12.43
CA HIS A 137 -21.52 7.30 -13.51
C HIS A 137 -21.27 5.88 -13.03
N VAL A 138 -22.08 4.94 -13.54
CA VAL A 138 -21.79 3.52 -13.36
C VAL A 138 -20.68 3.11 -14.32
N GLY A 139 -19.50 2.83 -13.79
CA GLY A 139 -18.33 2.53 -14.61
C GLY A 139 -17.08 2.20 -13.78
N THR A 140 -16.06 1.73 -14.48
CA THR A 140 -14.77 1.28 -13.93
C THR A 140 -13.66 2.29 -14.23
N ALA A 141 -12.48 2.09 -13.66
CA ALA A 141 -11.33 2.97 -13.87
C ALA A 141 -10.94 3.12 -15.35
N THR A 142 -11.08 2.05 -16.13
CA THR A 142 -10.79 2.01 -17.57
C THR A 142 -11.82 2.73 -18.44
N ASP A 143 -13.00 3.04 -17.90
CA ASP A 143 -14.05 3.77 -18.64
C ASP A 143 -13.79 5.28 -18.69
N VAL A 144 -12.75 5.78 -18.02
CA VAL A 144 -12.44 7.22 -17.96
C VAL A 144 -12.27 7.85 -19.35
N GLY A 145 -11.71 7.12 -20.32
CA GLY A 145 -11.52 7.60 -21.68
C GLY A 145 -12.81 7.68 -22.51
N THR A 146 -13.93 7.16 -22.00
CA THR A 146 -15.24 7.19 -22.68
C THR A 146 -16.07 8.42 -22.31
N LEU A 147 -15.66 9.16 -21.28
CA LEU A 147 -16.36 10.35 -20.80
C LEU A 147 -15.88 11.59 -21.55
N ASP A 148 -16.82 12.29 -22.20
CA ASP A 148 -16.54 13.53 -22.92
C ASP A 148 -16.40 14.73 -21.95
N GLY A 149 -15.51 15.66 -22.26
CA GLY A 149 -15.41 16.95 -21.56
C GLY A 149 -14.83 16.88 -20.14
N LEU A 150 -14.16 15.79 -19.76
CA LEU A 150 -13.44 15.71 -18.50
C LEU A 150 -12.27 16.71 -18.47
N HIS A 151 -12.29 17.62 -17.49
CA HIS A 151 -11.19 18.55 -17.21
C HIS A 151 -10.88 18.66 -15.70
N PRO A 152 -10.57 17.54 -15.00
CA PRO A 152 -10.26 17.58 -13.58
C PRO A 152 -8.86 18.18 -13.34
N ASN A 153 -8.68 18.98 -12.29
CA ASN A 153 -7.34 19.32 -11.80
C ASN A 153 -6.81 18.30 -10.77
N LEU A 154 -7.72 17.56 -10.14
CA LEU A 154 -7.43 16.55 -9.12
C LEU A 154 -8.15 15.25 -9.46
N VAL A 155 -7.39 14.14 -9.51
CA VAL A 155 -7.95 12.79 -9.60
C VAL A 155 -7.72 12.06 -8.29
N VAL A 156 -8.74 11.39 -7.77
CA VAL A 156 -8.70 10.63 -6.52
C VAL A 156 -8.99 9.16 -6.81
N ILE A 157 -8.10 8.28 -6.32
CA ILE A 157 -8.27 6.83 -6.25
C ILE A 157 -7.93 6.44 -4.82
N ASN A 158 -8.92 6.44 -3.93
CA ASN A 158 -8.71 6.17 -2.51
C ASN A 158 -9.32 4.82 -2.12
N SER A 159 -8.48 3.88 -1.65
CA SER A 159 -8.92 2.53 -1.24
C SER A 159 -9.57 1.69 -2.36
N VAL A 160 -9.16 1.90 -3.62
CA VAL A 160 -9.75 1.22 -4.79
C VAL A 160 -8.73 0.35 -5.52
N ALA A 161 -7.47 0.78 -5.61
CA ALA A 161 -6.44 0.10 -6.40
C ALA A 161 -6.21 -1.36 -5.95
N GLN A 162 -6.49 -1.70 -4.69
CA GLN A 162 -6.38 -3.08 -4.20
C GLN A 162 -7.37 -4.06 -4.85
N TYR A 163 -8.41 -3.57 -5.52
CA TYR A 163 -9.39 -4.39 -6.26
C TYR A 163 -9.07 -4.50 -7.75
N PHE A 164 -7.98 -3.87 -8.21
CA PHE A 164 -7.54 -4.03 -9.59
C PHE A 164 -7.00 -5.44 -9.81
N PRO A 165 -7.32 -6.05 -10.96
CA PRO A 165 -7.08 -7.47 -11.17
C PRO A 165 -5.60 -7.80 -11.36
N THR A 166 -4.85 -6.89 -11.98
CA THR A 166 -3.47 -7.12 -12.39
C THR A 166 -2.61 -5.86 -12.29
N PRO A 167 -1.27 -6.02 -12.23
CA PRO A 167 -0.32 -4.92 -12.41
C PRO A 167 -0.54 -4.09 -13.67
N GLU A 168 -0.86 -4.75 -14.79
CA GLU A 168 -1.06 -4.11 -16.09
C GLU A 168 -2.28 -3.18 -16.08
N TYR A 169 -3.37 -3.59 -15.39
CA TYR A 169 -4.55 -2.75 -15.22
C TYR A 169 -4.21 -1.44 -14.49
N LEU A 170 -3.40 -1.51 -13.42
CA LEU A 170 -2.95 -0.30 -12.72
C LEU A 170 -2.08 0.60 -13.62
N VAL A 171 -1.20 0.02 -14.43
CA VAL A 171 -0.37 0.77 -15.39
C VAL A 171 -1.27 1.50 -16.38
N GLU A 172 -2.23 0.81 -17.00
CA GLU A 172 -3.17 1.38 -17.97
C GLU A 172 -3.98 2.54 -17.36
N VAL A 173 -4.50 2.35 -16.13
CA VAL A 173 -5.24 3.40 -15.42
C VAL A 173 -4.35 4.61 -15.15
N VAL A 174 -3.13 4.42 -14.65
CA VAL A 174 -2.20 5.54 -14.41
C VAL A 174 -1.91 6.28 -15.71
N GLU A 175 -1.59 5.56 -16.79
CA GLU A 175 -1.31 6.16 -18.09
C GLU A 175 -2.50 6.98 -18.59
N ALA A 176 -3.71 6.42 -18.61
CA ALA A 176 -4.92 7.12 -19.02
C ALA A 176 -5.16 8.40 -18.20
N LEU A 177 -5.03 8.33 -16.87
CA LEU A 177 -5.26 9.47 -15.99
C LEU A 177 -4.23 10.59 -16.16
N THR A 178 -2.97 10.26 -16.43
CA THR A 178 -1.93 11.28 -16.70
C THR A 178 -2.12 12.05 -18.01
N GLN A 179 -2.93 11.51 -18.92
CA GLN A 179 -3.26 12.13 -20.21
C GLN A 179 -4.52 13.00 -20.16
N LEU A 180 -5.27 12.99 -19.05
CA LEU A 180 -6.47 13.82 -18.94
C LEU A 180 -6.10 15.32 -19.02
N PRO A 181 -6.87 16.13 -19.75
CA PRO A 181 -6.57 17.55 -19.87
C PRO A 181 -6.86 18.28 -18.56
N GLY A 182 -5.96 19.18 -18.15
CA GLY A 182 -6.08 19.99 -16.93
C GLY A 182 -5.65 19.29 -15.64
N VAL A 183 -5.31 18.00 -15.68
CA VAL A 183 -4.92 17.25 -14.48
C VAL A 183 -3.55 17.67 -13.96
N GLN A 184 -3.51 18.05 -12.69
CA GLN A 184 -2.30 18.53 -12.01
C GLN A 184 -1.85 17.57 -10.91
N ARG A 185 -2.78 16.87 -10.25
CA ARG A 185 -2.48 15.90 -9.20
C ARG A 185 -3.31 14.64 -9.34
N LEU A 186 -2.66 13.49 -9.22
CA LEU A 186 -3.30 12.20 -8.98
C LEU A 186 -3.02 11.79 -7.53
N PHE A 187 -4.07 11.47 -6.78
CA PHE A 187 -3.97 10.96 -5.42
C PHE A 187 -4.37 9.48 -5.40
N PHE A 188 -3.41 8.62 -5.07
CA PHE A 188 -3.62 7.19 -4.82
C PHE A 188 -3.57 6.98 -3.31
N GLY A 189 -4.74 6.93 -2.69
CA GLY A 189 -4.86 6.81 -1.24
C GLY A 189 -4.99 5.37 -0.79
N ASP A 190 -4.47 5.11 0.42
CA ASP A 190 -4.71 3.87 1.16
C ASP A 190 -4.20 2.61 0.44
N ILE A 191 -3.09 2.76 -0.29
CA ILE A 191 -2.48 1.69 -1.07
C ILE A 191 -1.84 0.66 -0.14
N ARG A 192 -2.22 -0.62 -0.29
CA ARG A 192 -1.59 -1.73 0.43
C ARG A 192 -0.16 -1.93 -0.04
N SER A 193 0.81 -1.82 0.87
CA SER A 193 2.22 -1.94 0.53
C SER A 193 2.63 -3.37 0.21
N PHE A 194 3.19 -3.58 -0.98
CA PHE A 194 3.82 -4.85 -1.33
C PHE A 194 5.13 -5.07 -0.58
N ALA A 195 5.96 -4.02 -0.44
CA ALA A 195 7.23 -4.06 0.28
C ALA A 195 7.07 -4.50 1.76
N LEU A 196 5.97 -4.09 2.39
CA LEU A 196 5.70 -4.37 3.80
C LEU A 196 4.77 -5.56 4.03
N ASN A 197 4.39 -6.27 2.96
CA ASN A 197 3.43 -7.37 3.08
C ASN A 197 3.93 -8.47 4.01
N ARG A 198 5.23 -8.80 3.97
CA ARG A 198 5.79 -9.83 4.85
C ARG A 198 5.67 -9.45 6.33
N THR A 199 5.92 -8.19 6.66
CA THR A 199 5.73 -7.61 8.00
C THR A 199 4.26 -7.67 8.41
N PHE A 200 3.34 -7.34 7.51
CA PHE A 200 1.90 -7.43 7.77
C PHE A 200 1.44 -8.88 8.03
N LEU A 201 1.92 -9.84 7.23
CA LEU A 201 1.64 -11.26 7.43
C LEU A 201 2.13 -11.75 8.79
N ALA A 202 3.31 -11.30 9.25
CA ALA A 202 3.81 -11.61 10.58
C ALA A 202 2.91 -11.04 11.68
N SER A 203 2.45 -9.80 11.53
CA SER A 203 1.48 -9.18 12.46
C SER A 203 0.22 -10.03 12.60
N ARG A 204 -0.36 -10.44 11.47
CA ARG A 204 -1.57 -11.28 11.43
C ARG A 204 -1.32 -12.66 12.03
N ALA A 205 -0.23 -13.32 11.65
CA ALA A 205 0.12 -14.65 12.13
C ALA A 205 0.27 -14.67 13.67
N ILE A 206 1.00 -13.72 14.24
CA ILE A 206 1.19 -13.62 15.69
C ILE A 206 -0.13 -13.33 16.40
N ARG A 207 -0.98 -12.45 15.85
CA ARG A 207 -2.29 -12.15 16.45
C ARG A 207 -3.23 -13.35 16.43
N ILE A 208 -3.18 -14.17 15.38
CA ILE A 208 -4.00 -15.40 15.25
C ILE A 208 -3.50 -16.50 16.18
N LEU A 209 -2.19 -16.74 16.21
CA LEU A 209 -1.60 -17.86 16.96
C LEU A 209 -1.38 -17.54 18.45
N GLY A 210 -1.29 -16.25 18.80
CA GLY A 210 -1.00 -15.79 20.16
C GLY A 210 0.48 -15.80 20.52
N GLU A 211 0.80 -15.31 21.71
CA GLU A 211 2.20 -15.08 22.14
C GLU A 211 3.02 -16.36 22.38
N GLN A 212 2.35 -17.51 22.51
CA GLN A 212 3.00 -18.80 22.76
C GLN A 212 3.37 -19.55 21.47
N ALA A 213 3.11 -18.97 20.30
CA ALA A 213 3.38 -19.59 19.02
C ALA A 213 4.88 -19.87 18.81
N THR A 214 5.19 -21.03 18.26
CA THR A 214 6.55 -21.37 17.81
C THR A 214 6.91 -20.61 16.53
N ARG A 215 8.21 -20.55 16.21
CA ARG A 215 8.69 -19.88 14.98
C ARG A 215 8.09 -20.53 13.73
N ASP A 216 8.03 -21.86 13.70
CA ASP A 216 7.54 -22.62 12.55
C ASP A 216 6.03 -22.48 12.36
N GLU A 217 5.26 -22.40 13.47
CA GLU A 217 3.83 -22.08 13.38
C GLU A 217 3.61 -20.69 12.78
N VAL A 218 4.37 -19.69 13.23
CA VAL A 218 4.29 -18.32 12.68
C VAL A 218 4.65 -18.32 11.19
N ARG A 219 5.76 -18.94 10.78
CA ARG A 219 6.14 -19.03 9.36
C ARG A 219 5.08 -19.71 8.50
N ARG A 220 4.60 -20.87 8.95
CA ARG A 220 3.55 -21.61 8.25
C ARG A 220 2.30 -20.75 8.11
N LYS A 221 1.91 -20.06 9.18
CA LYS A 221 0.73 -19.20 9.17
C LYS A 221 0.89 -17.99 8.25
N MET A 222 2.07 -17.38 8.20
CA MET A 222 2.38 -16.33 7.25
C MET A 222 2.25 -16.82 5.81
N SER A 223 2.76 -18.01 5.50
CA SER A 223 2.64 -18.63 4.17
C SER A 223 1.17 -18.89 3.82
N GLU A 224 0.41 -19.54 4.71
CA GLU A 224 -1.02 -19.82 4.52
C GLU A 224 -1.82 -18.55 4.20
N ILE A 225 -1.58 -17.47 4.95
CA ILE A 225 -2.27 -16.20 4.75
C ILE A 225 -1.84 -15.55 3.42
N GLY A 226 -0.54 -15.55 3.12
CA GLY A 226 0.00 -14.93 1.90
C GLY A 226 -0.44 -15.62 0.61
N GLU A 227 -0.70 -16.94 0.66
CA GLU A 227 -1.25 -17.72 -0.46
C GLU A 227 -2.72 -17.36 -0.77
N GLN A 228 -3.43 -16.77 0.19
CA GLN A 228 -4.84 -16.36 0.08
C GLN A 228 -5.00 -14.87 -0.23
N GLU A 229 -3.92 -14.16 -0.56
CA GLU A 229 -4.00 -12.74 -0.94
C GLU A 229 -4.71 -12.58 -2.29
N GLU A 230 -5.86 -11.93 -2.26
CA GLU A 230 -6.74 -11.70 -3.42
C GLU A 230 -6.75 -10.23 -3.85
N GLU A 231 -6.16 -9.34 -3.05
CA GLU A 231 -6.05 -7.93 -3.36
C GLU A 231 -4.68 -7.60 -3.98
N LEU A 232 -4.66 -6.56 -4.82
CA LEU A 232 -3.43 -6.00 -5.38
C LEU A 232 -2.65 -5.25 -4.29
N LEU A 233 -1.38 -5.56 -4.19
CA LEU A 233 -0.39 -4.92 -3.34
C LEU A 233 0.60 -4.19 -4.24
N VAL A 234 0.91 -2.95 -3.92
CA VAL A 234 1.73 -2.08 -4.76
C VAL A 234 2.90 -1.53 -3.97
N ASP A 235 4.09 -1.70 -4.51
CA ASP A 235 5.32 -1.14 -3.97
C ASP A 235 5.43 0.37 -4.26
N PRO A 236 5.87 1.21 -3.31
CA PRO A 236 6.12 2.63 -3.56
C PRO A 236 7.06 2.92 -4.73
N ALA A 237 8.00 2.01 -5.03
CA ALA A 237 8.91 2.12 -6.17
C ALA A 237 8.15 2.16 -7.51
N PHE A 238 6.93 1.60 -7.58
CA PHE A 238 6.08 1.73 -8.77
C PHE A 238 5.79 3.21 -9.04
N PHE A 239 5.25 3.91 -8.06
CA PHE A 239 4.86 5.31 -8.22
C PHE A 239 6.08 6.21 -8.42
N THR A 240 7.14 6.06 -7.61
CA THR A 240 8.34 6.90 -7.76
C THR A 240 9.04 6.68 -9.10
N GLY A 241 9.00 5.46 -9.65
CA GLY A 241 9.48 5.15 -11.00
C GLY A 241 8.69 5.83 -12.13
N LEU A 242 7.51 6.40 -11.86
CA LEU A 242 6.75 7.15 -12.88
C LEU A 242 7.51 8.38 -13.39
N MET A 243 8.34 9.01 -12.58
CA MET A 243 9.17 10.15 -13.01
C MET A 243 10.11 9.78 -14.17
N LYS A 244 10.55 8.51 -14.26
CA LYS A 244 11.38 8.02 -15.36
C LYS A 244 10.59 7.44 -16.52
N ARG A 245 9.43 6.83 -16.23
CA ARG A 245 8.56 6.21 -17.24
C ARG A 245 7.78 7.26 -18.04
N LEU A 246 7.39 8.36 -17.39
CA LEU A 246 6.59 9.44 -17.95
C LEU A 246 7.26 10.81 -17.69
N PRO A 247 8.52 11.03 -18.13
CA PRO A 247 9.31 12.21 -17.76
C PRO A 247 8.70 13.53 -18.27
N ASP A 248 7.93 13.49 -19.36
CA ASP A 248 7.27 14.68 -19.94
C ASP A 248 5.91 15.00 -19.28
N ARG A 249 5.44 14.13 -18.37
CA ARG A 249 4.13 14.27 -17.71
C ARG A 249 4.24 14.37 -16.20
N VAL A 250 5.09 13.54 -15.58
CA VAL A 250 5.22 13.43 -14.13
C VAL A 250 6.37 14.28 -13.64
N LYS A 251 6.03 15.33 -12.88
CA LYS A 251 6.97 16.29 -12.29
C LYS A 251 7.59 15.78 -11.00
N HIS A 252 6.78 15.21 -10.12
CA HIS A 252 7.20 14.79 -8.79
C HIS A 252 6.25 13.73 -8.21
N VAL A 253 6.76 12.91 -7.30
CA VAL A 253 5.98 11.88 -6.60
C VAL A 253 6.28 11.92 -5.10
N GLU A 254 5.23 12.03 -4.29
CA GLU A 254 5.31 11.87 -2.84
C GLU A 254 4.81 10.47 -2.45
N ILE A 255 5.50 9.83 -1.50
CA ILE A 255 5.03 8.60 -0.85
C ILE A 255 4.85 8.92 0.64
N LEU A 256 3.62 9.00 1.08
CA LEU A 256 3.26 9.54 2.39
C LEU A 256 2.75 8.45 3.33
N PRO A 257 3.29 8.33 4.56
CA PRO A 257 2.68 7.49 5.58
C PRO A 257 1.39 8.15 6.12
N LYS A 258 0.46 7.35 6.62
CA LYS A 258 -0.74 7.85 7.32
C LYS A 258 -0.34 8.59 8.60
N LYS A 259 -0.86 9.80 8.84
CA LYS A 259 -0.59 10.59 10.07
C LYS A 259 -1.65 10.33 11.14
N MET A 260 -1.90 9.05 11.44
CA MET A 260 -2.87 8.60 12.44
C MET A 260 -2.21 8.31 13.79
N ARG A 261 -2.93 8.46 14.90
CA ARG A 261 -2.57 7.97 16.24
C ARG A 261 -2.97 6.51 16.41
N ALA A 262 -4.11 6.11 15.87
CA ALA A 262 -4.54 4.72 15.84
C ALA A 262 -3.43 3.84 15.26
N THR A 263 -3.24 2.65 15.84
CA THR A 263 -2.28 1.65 15.35
C THR A 263 -3.07 0.42 14.95
N ASN A 264 -3.34 0.35 13.65
CA ASN A 264 -4.12 -0.69 12.99
C ASN A 264 -3.52 -0.96 11.61
N GLU A 265 -4.10 -1.87 10.84
CA GLU A 265 -3.61 -2.25 9.52
C GLU A 265 -3.54 -1.09 8.53
N LEU A 266 -4.49 -0.15 8.59
CA LEU A 266 -4.58 0.98 7.66
C LEU A 266 -3.39 1.91 7.86
N SER A 267 -3.12 2.25 9.12
CA SER A 267 -2.06 3.19 9.46
C SER A 267 -0.65 2.60 9.51
N SER A 268 -0.53 1.26 9.52
CA SER A 268 0.74 0.56 9.69
C SER A 268 1.28 -0.03 8.39
N TYR A 269 0.42 -0.33 7.41
CA TYR A 269 0.81 -1.06 6.19
C TYR A 269 0.23 -0.47 4.90
N ARG A 270 -0.44 0.69 4.97
CA ARG A 270 -0.95 1.41 3.80
C ARG A 270 -0.36 2.82 3.70
N TYR A 271 -0.15 3.29 2.49
CA TYR A 271 0.43 4.60 2.20
C TYR A 271 -0.41 5.37 1.18
N ALA A 272 -0.15 6.67 1.04
CA ALA A 272 -0.66 7.47 -0.06
C ALA A 272 0.47 7.77 -1.05
N ALA A 273 0.19 7.70 -2.34
CA ALA A 273 1.06 8.22 -3.39
C ALA A 273 0.40 9.45 -4.03
N VAL A 274 1.14 10.57 -4.08
CA VAL A 274 0.69 11.80 -4.75
C VAL A 274 1.57 12.02 -5.96
N VAL A 275 0.99 11.96 -7.15
CA VAL A 275 1.69 12.17 -8.42
C VAL A 275 1.37 13.57 -8.91
N HIS A 276 2.38 14.43 -8.95
CA HIS A 276 2.29 15.80 -9.44
C HIS A 276 2.65 15.83 -10.91
N LEU A 277 1.83 16.48 -11.73
CA LEU A 277 1.96 16.51 -13.18
C LEU A 277 2.35 17.90 -13.67
N PHE A 278 2.97 17.94 -14.84
CA PHE A 278 3.14 19.20 -15.57
C PHE A 278 1.79 19.64 -16.14
N ASP A 279 1.43 20.89 -15.84
CA ASP A 279 0.33 21.55 -16.52
C ASP A 279 0.76 21.86 -17.96
N LEU A 280 0.07 21.25 -18.93
CA LEU A 280 0.33 21.46 -20.36
C LEU A 280 -0.58 22.53 -20.98
N SER A 281 -1.56 23.02 -20.22
CA SER A 281 -2.60 23.92 -20.73
C SER A 281 -2.18 25.39 -20.71
N GLU A 282 -1.17 25.75 -19.93
CA GLU A 282 -0.70 27.13 -19.79
C GLU A 282 0.70 27.36 -20.35
N GLN A 283 0.81 28.34 -21.27
CA GLN A 283 2.07 29.00 -21.64
C GLN A 283 2.49 30.07 -20.59
N SER A 284 1.85 30.08 -19.42
CA SER A 284 2.07 31.04 -18.36
C SER A 284 3.29 30.64 -17.52
N GLU A 285 4.17 31.60 -17.22
CA GLU A 285 5.17 31.51 -16.16
C GLU A 285 4.52 31.48 -14.76
N GLU A 286 3.43 30.71 -14.55
CA GLU A 286 2.89 30.49 -13.22
C GLU A 286 3.89 29.66 -12.41
N GLN A 287 4.23 30.18 -11.24
CA GLN A 287 5.29 29.72 -10.36
C GLN A 287 5.14 28.22 -10.06
N THR A 288 5.83 27.40 -10.84
CA THR A 288 5.96 25.98 -10.53
C THR A 288 6.48 25.83 -9.11
N LEU A 289 5.75 25.12 -8.25
CA LEU A 289 6.20 24.86 -6.88
C LEU A 289 7.61 24.25 -6.93
N PRO A 290 8.62 24.87 -6.30
CA PRO A 290 9.97 24.37 -6.35
C PRO A 290 10.04 23.05 -5.60
N VAL A 291 10.71 22.06 -6.21
CA VAL A 291 11.04 20.81 -5.55
C VAL A 291 12.42 20.98 -4.92
N HIS A 292 12.47 21.01 -3.59
CA HIS A 292 13.71 21.20 -2.86
C HIS A 292 14.52 19.91 -2.83
N SER A 293 15.77 19.96 -3.27
CA SER A 293 16.69 18.82 -3.19
C SER A 293 17.60 18.96 -1.98
N ILE A 294 17.85 17.84 -1.29
CA ILE A 294 18.84 17.75 -0.22
C ILE A 294 20.06 17.00 -0.76
N ALA A 295 21.27 17.53 -0.51
CA ALA A 295 22.50 16.88 -0.94
C ALA A 295 22.63 15.47 -0.31
N SER A 296 23.11 14.50 -1.08
CA SER A 296 23.15 13.09 -0.66
C SER A 296 23.99 12.84 0.59
N ASP A 297 25.03 13.67 0.82
CA ASP A 297 25.92 13.62 1.97
C ASP A 297 25.40 14.41 3.19
N ALA A 298 24.30 15.15 3.05
CA ALA A 298 23.69 15.91 4.14
C ALA A 298 22.70 15.10 4.99
N TRP A 299 22.40 13.86 4.59
CA TRP A 299 21.47 12.99 5.32
C TRP A 299 22.12 12.37 6.55
N ILE A 300 21.46 12.51 7.70
CA ILE A 300 21.88 11.87 8.95
C ILE A 300 21.06 10.60 9.12
N ASP A 301 21.72 9.45 9.14
CA ASP A 301 21.06 8.18 9.40
C ASP A 301 20.73 8.04 10.89
N PHE A 302 19.44 7.96 11.21
CA PHE A 302 18.90 7.90 12.57
C PHE A 302 19.38 6.64 13.30
N ASN A 303 19.39 5.50 12.62
CA ASN A 303 19.74 4.21 13.20
C ASN A 303 21.27 4.09 13.44
N ILE A 304 22.09 4.46 12.44
CA ILE A 304 23.56 4.46 12.58
C ILE A 304 24.01 5.43 13.66
N SER A 305 23.37 6.61 13.73
CA SER A 305 23.66 7.62 14.77
C SER A 305 23.11 7.24 16.14
N GLN A 306 22.42 6.09 16.26
CA GLN A 306 21.81 5.62 17.51
C GLN A 306 20.88 6.69 18.13
N MET A 307 20.23 7.47 17.27
CA MET A 307 19.42 8.62 17.63
C MET A 307 18.10 8.18 18.26
N ASP A 308 17.59 8.95 19.22
CA ASP A 308 16.24 8.84 19.75
C ASP A 308 15.49 10.17 19.63
N ARG A 309 14.26 10.24 20.17
CA ARG A 309 13.45 11.47 20.13
C ARG A 309 14.17 12.68 20.72
N HIS A 310 14.86 12.51 21.86
CA HIS A 310 15.51 13.61 22.56
C HIS A 310 16.74 14.09 21.79
N ALA A 311 17.58 13.15 21.34
CA ALA A 311 18.74 13.47 20.52
C ALA A 311 18.36 14.18 19.21
N LEU A 312 17.23 13.81 18.59
CA LEU A 312 16.71 14.49 17.41
C LEU A 312 16.27 15.93 17.74
N ILE A 313 15.57 16.15 18.84
CA ILE A 313 15.17 17.51 19.27
C ILE A 313 16.41 18.38 19.55
N ASP A 314 17.40 17.85 20.26
CA ASP A 314 18.64 18.55 20.56
C ASP A 314 19.39 18.92 19.28
N LEU A 315 19.45 18.00 18.31
CA LEU A 315 20.01 18.26 16.98
C LEU A 315 19.28 19.41 16.29
N LEU A 316 17.95 19.39 16.25
CA LEU A 316 17.15 20.44 15.62
C LEU A 316 17.33 21.80 16.33
N HIS A 317 17.35 21.82 17.67
CA HIS A 317 17.61 23.03 18.44
C HIS A 317 19.00 23.61 18.23
N SER A 318 20.02 22.76 18.01
CA SER A 318 21.36 23.21 17.66
C SER A 318 21.47 23.73 16.21
N SER A 319 20.51 23.37 15.36
CA SER A 319 20.46 23.65 13.92
C SER A 319 19.65 24.92 13.58
N LYS A 320 19.87 26.02 14.33
CA LYS A 320 19.07 27.26 14.17
C LYS A 320 19.31 28.00 12.86
N ASP A 321 20.53 27.92 12.34
CA ASP A 321 20.95 28.70 11.17
C ASP A 321 20.80 27.95 9.83
N VAL A 322 20.33 26.70 9.86
CA VAL A 322 20.09 25.90 8.66
C VAL A 322 18.63 25.93 8.23
N LEU A 323 18.41 25.89 6.91
CA LEU A 323 17.07 25.87 6.32
C LEU A 323 16.40 24.50 6.41
N ALA A 324 17.19 23.42 6.45
CA ALA A 324 16.70 22.05 6.53
C ALA A 324 17.68 21.12 7.25
N VAL A 325 17.14 20.14 7.95
CA VAL A 325 17.85 19.00 8.56
C VAL A 325 17.18 17.73 8.05
N ALA A 326 17.93 16.89 7.35
CA ALA A 326 17.42 15.68 6.73
C ALA A 326 17.87 14.44 7.50
N ILE A 327 16.89 13.65 7.93
CA ILE A 327 17.08 12.45 8.74
C ILE A 327 16.54 11.26 7.96
N SER A 328 17.37 10.25 7.74
CA SER A 328 16.97 9.02 7.08
C SER A 328 16.86 7.84 8.03
N ASN A 329 16.18 6.78 7.58
CA ASN A 329 16.21 5.47 8.22
C ASN A 329 15.71 5.51 9.67
N ILE A 330 14.61 6.24 9.91
CA ILE A 330 13.95 6.36 11.21
C ILE A 330 13.05 5.13 11.40
N PRO A 331 13.34 4.20 12.33
CA PRO A 331 12.52 3.01 12.51
C PRO A 331 11.06 3.38 12.79
N TYR A 332 10.13 2.83 11.98
CA TYR A 332 8.73 3.20 12.08
C TYR A 332 8.05 2.49 13.24
N ARG A 333 7.56 3.26 14.22
CA ARG A 333 7.05 2.72 15.48
C ARG A 333 5.93 1.69 15.30
N LYS A 334 5.04 1.89 14.32
CA LYS A 334 3.85 1.04 14.14
C LYS A 334 4.15 -0.34 13.56
N THR A 335 5.34 -0.54 13.00
CA THR A 335 5.77 -1.82 12.42
C THR A 335 7.05 -2.36 13.06
N ALA A 336 7.63 -1.63 14.02
CA ALA A 336 8.90 -1.98 14.64
C ALA A 336 8.87 -3.37 15.29
N LEU A 337 7.74 -3.79 15.86
CA LEU A 337 7.61 -5.12 16.48
C LEU A 337 7.78 -6.21 15.42
N GLU A 338 6.99 -6.12 14.36
CA GLU A 338 6.97 -7.08 13.28
C GLU A 338 8.29 -7.11 12.51
N GLN A 339 9.00 -5.99 12.38
CA GLN A 339 10.34 -5.99 11.79
C GLN A 339 11.33 -6.84 12.60
N HIS A 340 11.31 -6.73 13.94
CA HIS A 340 12.16 -7.58 14.79
C HIS A 340 11.71 -9.05 14.74
N VAL A 341 10.41 -9.32 14.61
CA VAL A 341 9.90 -10.67 14.38
C VAL A 341 10.46 -11.24 13.08
N ILE A 342 10.37 -10.49 11.98
CA ILE A 342 10.88 -10.91 10.68
C ILE A 342 12.38 -11.20 10.74
N GLN A 343 13.18 -10.30 11.33
CA GLN A 343 14.61 -10.50 11.50
C GLN A 343 14.90 -11.79 12.28
N PHE A 344 14.19 -12.01 13.39
CA PHE A 344 14.34 -13.21 14.21
C PHE A 344 13.95 -14.51 13.49
N LEU A 345 12.95 -14.44 12.61
CA LEU A 345 12.57 -15.55 11.73
C LEU A 345 13.60 -15.77 10.60
N ASP A 346 14.34 -14.76 10.15
CA ASP A 346 15.37 -14.93 9.13
C ASP A 346 16.69 -15.48 9.70
N ASP A 347 17.12 -15.01 10.87
CA ASP A 347 18.37 -15.44 11.50
C ASP A 347 18.42 -16.96 11.73
N TYR A 348 17.28 -17.57 12.07
CA TYR A 348 17.17 -19.03 12.26
C TYR A 348 17.33 -19.84 10.96
N ASN A 349 17.04 -19.27 9.79
CA ASN A 349 17.21 -19.97 8.52
C ASN A 349 18.70 -20.06 8.12
N ASN A 350 19.49 -19.06 8.49
CA ASN A 350 20.94 -19.06 8.24
C ASN A 350 21.65 -20.10 9.13
N ASP A 351 21.22 -20.28 10.38
CA ASP A 351 21.79 -21.30 11.28
C ASP A 351 21.50 -22.75 10.83
N ASN A 352 20.41 -22.99 10.10
CA ASN A 352 20.03 -24.34 9.62
C ASN A 352 20.56 -24.68 8.22
N THR A 353 21.09 -23.71 7.47
CA THR A 353 21.59 -23.92 6.10
C THR A 353 23.11 -24.14 6.01
N ASP A 354 23.86 -23.78 7.06
CA ASP A 354 25.33 -23.94 7.13
C ASP A 354 25.81 -25.17 7.93
N SER A 355 25.07 -26.28 7.87
CA SER A 355 25.48 -27.54 8.55
C SER A 355 26.63 -28.31 7.86
N ASP A 356 27.32 -27.72 6.86
CA ASP A 356 28.43 -28.39 6.15
C ASP A 356 29.78 -27.65 6.11
N THR A 357 29.93 -26.49 6.77
CA THR A 357 31.28 -25.92 7.00
C THR A 357 31.48 -25.44 8.43
N GLY A 358 32.27 -26.19 9.19
CA GLY A 358 32.67 -25.86 10.55
C GLY A 358 33.51 -24.58 10.61
N ALA A 359 32.87 -23.44 10.88
CA ALA A 359 33.54 -22.24 11.36
C ALA A 359 32.60 -21.47 12.31
N ARG A 360 32.64 -21.87 13.59
CA ARG A 360 32.00 -21.15 14.70
C ARG A 360 32.63 -19.75 14.82
N ALA A 361 31.83 -18.71 14.61
CA ALA A 361 32.18 -17.34 14.99
C ALA A 361 31.12 -16.77 15.95
N ASN A 362 31.41 -16.93 17.24
CA ASN A 362 30.96 -16.20 18.42
C ASN A 362 29.94 -15.05 18.24
N LEU A 363 28.66 -15.39 18.42
CA LEU A 363 27.66 -14.56 19.11
C LEU A 363 26.92 -15.42 20.16
N ASN A 364 27.67 -16.22 20.90
CA ASN A 364 27.18 -16.82 22.14
C ASN A 364 27.52 -15.88 23.29
N ASP A 365 26.66 -14.89 23.49
CA ASP A 365 26.36 -14.41 24.85
C ASP A 365 24.91 -13.91 24.87
N SER A 366 24.06 -14.72 25.52
CA SER A 366 22.73 -14.40 26.06
C SER A 366 21.45 -14.51 25.19
N VAL A 367 21.32 -15.51 24.32
CA VAL A 367 19.98 -16.10 24.05
C VAL A 367 20.11 -17.61 24.01
N GLY A 368 19.66 -18.27 25.08
CA GLY A 368 19.66 -19.72 25.17
C GLY A 368 18.85 -20.36 24.05
N SER A 369 19.23 -21.60 23.76
CA SER A 369 18.51 -22.59 22.96
C SER A 369 17.07 -22.80 23.43
N GLN A 370 16.18 -21.87 23.13
CA GLN A 370 14.76 -22.00 23.42
C GLN A 370 13.97 -21.75 22.13
N ASP A 371 13.47 -22.85 21.58
CA ASP A 371 12.09 -22.95 21.03
C ASP A 371 11.05 -22.65 22.13
N GLY A 372 11.31 -21.60 22.92
CA GLY A 372 10.54 -21.22 24.09
C GLY A 372 9.41 -20.33 23.65
N THR A 373 8.22 -20.64 24.12
CA THR A 373 6.95 -19.95 23.88
C THR A 373 6.93 -18.48 24.37
N THR A 374 8.08 -17.86 24.64
CA THR A 374 8.22 -16.49 25.17
C THR A 374 8.92 -15.52 24.20
N TRP A 375 9.44 -15.99 23.07
CA TRP A 375 10.25 -15.15 22.16
C TRP A 375 9.48 -13.93 21.62
N ILE A 376 8.17 -14.06 21.37
CA ILE A 376 7.30 -12.96 20.93
C ILE A 376 7.22 -11.89 22.01
N SER A 377 6.98 -12.29 23.27
CA SER A 377 6.91 -11.37 24.42
C SER A 377 8.27 -10.73 24.70
N ASP A 378 9.38 -11.44 24.49
CA ASP A 378 10.73 -10.90 24.63
C ASP A 378 11.05 -9.86 23.54
N ILE A 379 10.69 -10.11 22.29
CA ILE A 379 10.79 -9.13 21.20
C ILE A 379 9.91 -7.92 21.51
N ARG A 380 8.66 -8.13 21.94
CA ARG A 380 7.75 -7.04 22.33
C ARG A 380 8.35 -6.14 23.41
N ARG A 381 8.96 -6.72 24.44
CA ARG A 381 9.66 -5.96 25.50
C ARG A 381 10.83 -5.15 24.93
N LYS A 382 11.65 -5.72 24.04
CA LYS A 382 12.78 -5.01 23.40
C LYS A 382 12.28 -3.85 22.55
N THR A 383 11.24 -4.05 21.75
CA THR A 383 10.68 -3.03 20.86
C THR A 383 10.03 -1.88 21.61
N GLN A 384 9.39 -2.13 22.75
CA GLN A 384 8.75 -1.07 23.56
C GLN A 384 9.73 0.03 24.00
N TYR A 385 11.00 -0.33 24.21
CA TYR A 385 12.07 0.61 24.56
C TYR A 385 12.96 0.96 23.36
N GLY A 386 12.57 0.54 22.15
CA GLY A 386 13.32 0.75 20.92
C GLY A 386 13.25 2.21 20.44
N ARG A 387 14.30 2.65 19.77
CA ARG A 387 14.40 3.98 19.17
C ARG A 387 13.59 4.01 17.87
N SER A 388 12.30 4.31 17.98
CA SER A 388 11.38 4.38 16.84
C SER A 388 10.42 5.57 17.00
N LEU A 389 9.93 6.10 15.90
CA LEU A 389 9.00 7.24 15.87
C LEU A 389 7.84 6.95 14.91
N SER A 390 6.65 7.46 15.22
CA SER A 390 5.54 7.53 14.27
C SER A 390 5.61 8.81 13.42
N ALA A 391 4.82 8.86 12.35
CA ALA A 391 4.71 10.08 11.55
C ALA A 391 4.16 11.26 12.37
N THR A 392 3.22 11.01 13.28
CA THR A 392 2.65 12.04 14.17
C THR A 392 3.65 12.54 15.20
N GLU A 393 4.55 11.69 15.69
CA GLU A 393 5.63 12.11 16.59
C GLU A 393 6.70 12.93 15.88
N LEU A 394 7.00 12.62 14.61
CA LEU A 394 7.91 13.44 13.80
C LEU A 394 7.35 14.85 13.60
N VAL A 395 6.04 14.98 13.38
CA VAL A 395 5.37 16.30 13.33
C VAL A 395 5.52 17.03 14.67
N GLN A 396 5.26 16.36 15.80
CA GLN A 396 5.43 16.96 17.13
C GLN A 396 6.88 17.38 17.43
N VAL A 397 7.87 16.58 17.03
CA VAL A 397 9.30 16.90 17.15
C VAL A 397 9.64 18.16 16.35
N GLY A 398 9.10 18.28 15.13
CA GLY A 398 9.24 19.48 14.31
C GLY A 398 8.66 20.70 15.01
N GLU A 399 7.40 20.61 15.46
CA GLU A 399 6.70 21.71 16.16
C GLU A 399 7.44 22.16 17.42
N GLU A 400 7.90 21.21 18.25
CA GLU A 400 8.66 21.47 19.48
C GLU A 400 9.97 22.21 19.19
N ALA A 401 10.65 21.88 18.09
CA ALA A 401 11.91 22.49 17.69
C ALA A 401 11.77 23.72 16.76
N GLY A 402 10.55 24.15 16.44
CA GLY A 402 10.29 25.28 15.53
C GLY A 402 10.62 24.99 14.06
N PHE A 403 10.38 23.75 13.62
CA PHE A 403 10.47 23.29 12.24
C PHE A 403 9.13 22.77 11.74
N ARG A 404 8.92 22.82 10.42
CA ARG A 404 7.95 21.94 9.75
C ARG A 404 8.65 20.65 9.32
N VAL A 405 7.89 19.60 9.05
CA VAL A 405 8.44 18.33 8.60
C VAL A 405 7.67 17.80 7.40
N GLU A 406 8.42 17.42 6.36
CA GLU A 406 7.91 16.55 5.32
C GLU A 406 8.47 15.15 5.54
N ILE A 407 7.65 14.12 5.33
CA ILE A 407 7.98 12.74 5.64
C ILE A 407 7.76 11.91 4.38
N SER A 408 8.75 11.10 4.04
CA SER A 408 8.65 10.11 2.95
C SER A 408 8.70 8.70 3.50
N TRP A 409 7.93 7.84 2.86
CA TRP A 409 7.93 6.41 3.10
C TRP A 409 8.23 5.63 1.82
N ALA A 410 9.09 6.18 0.96
CA ALA A 410 9.42 5.61 -0.35
C ALA A 410 10.39 4.41 -0.30
N ARG A 411 11.27 4.32 0.71
CA ARG A 411 12.33 3.30 0.80
C ARG A 411 11.96 2.09 1.66
N GLN A 412 10.79 1.52 1.43
CA GLN A 412 10.23 0.47 2.27
C GLN A 412 11.00 -0.85 2.20
N ARG A 413 11.63 -1.19 1.06
CA ARG A 413 12.43 -2.42 0.92
C ARG A 413 13.81 -2.26 1.56
N SER A 414 14.58 -1.28 1.11
CA SER A 414 15.98 -1.11 1.53
C SER A 414 16.11 -0.73 3.01
N GLN A 415 15.08 -0.12 3.60
CA GLN A 415 15.09 0.28 5.01
C GLN A 415 14.07 -0.45 5.88
N ASN A 416 13.53 -1.59 5.43
CA ASN A 416 12.57 -2.38 6.21
C ASN A 416 11.39 -1.53 6.74
N GLY A 417 10.87 -0.64 5.91
CA GLY A 417 9.76 0.25 6.26
C GLY A 417 10.09 1.41 7.19
N ALA A 418 11.37 1.77 7.38
CA ALA A 418 11.74 3.00 8.06
C ALA A 418 11.26 4.25 7.29
N LEU A 419 11.12 5.37 8.01
CA LEU A 419 10.74 6.67 7.48
C LEU A 419 11.98 7.53 7.19
N ASP A 420 11.84 8.40 6.19
CA ASP A 420 12.74 9.53 5.98
C ASP A 420 11.99 10.83 6.30
N ALA A 421 12.66 11.79 6.92
CA ALA A 421 12.05 13.06 7.30
C ALA A 421 13.00 14.22 7.01
N VAL A 422 12.46 15.31 6.48
CA VAL A 422 13.19 16.58 6.35
C VAL A 422 12.48 17.63 7.18
N PHE A 423 13.17 18.09 8.23
CA PHE A 423 12.74 19.19 9.08
C PHE A 423 13.21 20.48 8.43
N HIS A 424 12.29 21.38 8.07
CA HIS A 424 12.62 22.55 7.26
C HIS A 424 11.93 23.84 7.70
N ARG A 425 12.45 24.96 7.18
CA ARG A 425 11.89 26.31 7.28
C ARG A 425 11.63 26.96 5.92
N PHE A 426 11.67 26.19 4.84
CA PHE A 426 11.36 26.67 3.47
C PHE A 426 10.04 27.43 3.41
N GLN A 427 9.96 28.52 2.64
CA GLN A 427 8.73 29.29 2.52
C GLN A 427 7.59 28.40 2.04
N GLN A 428 6.43 28.53 2.70
CA GLN A 428 5.24 27.79 2.32
C GLN A 428 4.70 28.32 0.99
N PRO A 429 4.15 27.47 0.13
CA PRO A 429 3.41 27.91 -1.05
C PRO A 429 2.33 28.94 -0.69
N ASP A 430 2.08 29.92 -1.57
CA ASP A 430 1.07 30.97 -1.34
C ASP A 430 -0.34 30.42 -1.05
N LYS A 431 -0.62 29.19 -1.50
CA LYS A 431 -1.89 28.47 -1.28
C LYS A 431 -1.87 27.56 -0.03
N GLY A 432 -0.85 27.63 0.83
CA GLY A 432 -0.80 26.91 2.10
C GLY A 432 -0.50 25.41 2.03
N GLY A 433 -0.19 24.86 0.86
CA GLY A 433 0.11 23.43 0.68
C GLY A 433 1.48 22.98 1.21
N ARG A 434 1.75 21.68 1.10
CA ARG A 434 3.03 21.07 1.48
C ARG A 434 4.19 21.62 0.65
N VAL A 435 5.38 21.62 1.26
CA VAL A 435 6.61 21.89 0.51
C VAL A 435 7.07 20.61 -0.17
N LEU A 436 7.38 20.69 -1.47
CA LEU A 436 7.85 19.51 -2.21
C LEU A 436 9.34 19.29 -1.97
N ILE A 437 9.71 18.10 -1.55
CA ILE A 437 11.10 17.72 -1.27
C ILE A 437 11.45 16.46 -2.06
N GLN A 438 12.59 16.48 -2.74
CA GLN A 438 13.11 15.32 -3.43
C GLN A 438 13.78 14.37 -2.42
N PHE A 439 13.00 13.40 -1.92
CA PHE A 439 13.50 12.33 -1.07
C PHE A 439 14.27 11.27 -1.89
N PRO A 440 15.20 10.53 -1.25
CA PRO A 440 15.77 9.33 -1.84
C PRO A 440 14.69 8.28 -2.12
N THR A 441 14.80 7.60 -3.26
CA THR A 441 13.89 6.55 -3.71
C THR A 441 14.68 5.28 -4.05
N GLU A 442 13.97 4.17 -4.27
CA GLU A 442 14.59 2.86 -4.56
C GLU A 442 14.05 2.22 -5.85
N ASP A 443 13.52 3.03 -6.77
CA ASP A 443 13.00 2.60 -8.08
C ASP A 443 14.09 2.21 -9.09
N GLN A 444 15.37 2.47 -8.79
CA GLN A 444 16.47 2.22 -9.72
C GLN A 444 16.70 0.73 -9.95
N GLY A 445 16.66 0.30 -11.21
CA GLY A 445 16.98 -1.07 -11.63
C GLY A 445 15.90 -2.11 -11.32
N LEU A 446 14.74 -1.69 -10.82
CA LEU A 446 13.61 -2.58 -10.55
C LEU A 446 12.71 -2.71 -11.79
N LEU A 447 12.30 -3.94 -12.09
CA LEU A 447 11.31 -4.23 -13.12
C LEU A 447 9.91 -4.02 -12.55
N VAL A 448 9.02 -3.38 -13.33
CA VAL A 448 7.63 -3.09 -12.90
C VAL A 448 6.91 -4.36 -12.42
N ASP A 449 7.14 -5.51 -13.09
CA ASP A 449 6.56 -6.80 -12.72
C ASP A 449 6.94 -7.30 -11.32
N SER A 450 8.04 -6.80 -10.74
CA SER A 450 8.51 -7.16 -9.40
C SER A 450 7.98 -6.24 -8.28
N LEU A 451 7.23 -5.20 -8.66
CA LEU A 451 6.74 -4.16 -7.76
C LEU A 451 5.30 -4.41 -7.29
N MET A 452 4.65 -5.46 -7.76
CA MET A 452 3.28 -5.80 -7.40
C MET A 452 3.11 -7.32 -7.28
N ASN A 453 2.13 -7.77 -6.50
CA ASN A 453 1.66 -9.16 -6.61
C ASN A 453 0.73 -9.32 -7.83
N ARG A 454 0.41 -10.58 -8.16
CA ARG A 454 -0.53 -10.93 -9.23
C ARG A 454 -1.73 -11.69 -8.65
N PRO A 455 -2.72 -11.00 -8.06
CA PRO A 455 -3.82 -11.65 -7.33
C PRO A 455 -4.70 -12.52 -8.23
N LEU A 456 -5.07 -12.04 -9.43
CA LEU A 456 -5.87 -12.82 -10.39
C LEU A 456 -5.21 -14.15 -10.76
N GLN A 457 -3.92 -14.09 -11.08
CA GLN A 457 -3.13 -15.26 -11.45
C GLN A 457 -3.08 -16.29 -10.32
N ARG A 458 -2.93 -15.84 -9.07
CA ARG A 458 -2.96 -16.71 -7.88
C ARG A 458 -4.33 -17.34 -7.68
N LEU A 459 -5.41 -16.59 -7.86
CA LEU A 459 -6.77 -17.11 -7.79
C LEU A 459 -7.02 -18.18 -8.86
N GLN A 460 -6.64 -17.91 -10.11
CA GLN A 460 -6.75 -18.87 -11.22
C GLN A 460 -5.96 -20.15 -10.93
N SER A 461 -4.73 -20.03 -10.43
CA SER A 461 -3.91 -21.18 -10.03
C SER A 461 -4.60 -22.03 -8.95
N ARG A 462 -5.20 -21.39 -7.93
CA ARG A 462 -5.94 -22.08 -6.86
C ARG A 462 -7.21 -22.77 -7.37
N LEU A 463 -7.98 -22.11 -8.24
CA LEU A 463 -9.18 -22.69 -8.84
C LEU A 463 -8.83 -23.92 -9.69
N LEU A 464 -7.75 -23.84 -10.48
CA LEU A 464 -7.25 -24.95 -11.27
C LEU A 464 -6.77 -26.10 -10.36
N GLU A 465 -6.02 -25.80 -9.31
CA GLU A 465 -5.58 -26.78 -8.31
C GLU A 465 -6.77 -27.52 -7.68
N GLY A 466 -7.80 -26.77 -7.27
CA GLY A 466 -9.03 -27.29 -6.70
C GLY A 466 -9.80 -28.18 -7.68
N GLY A 467 -9.95 -27.72 -8.93
CA GLY A 467 -10.61 -28.46 -10.00
C GLY A 467 -9.91 -29.76 -10.35
N ILE A 468 -8.58 -29.73 -10.50
CA ILE A 468 -7.77 -30.94 -10.75
C ILE A 468 -7.89 -31.90 -9.58
N ARG A 469 -7.77 -31.43 -8.34
CA ARG A 469 -7.91 -32.28 -7.15
C ARG A 469 -9.29 -32.93 -7.08
N ALA A 470 -10.36 -32.19 -7.37
CA ALA A 470 -11.72 -32.71 -7.40
C ALA A 470 -11.88 -33.79 -8.48
N ALA A 471 -11.36 -33.55 -9.70
CA ALA A 471 -11.38 -34.53 -10.79
C ALA A 471 -10.59 -35.80 -10.44
N LEU A 472 -9.37 -35.66 -9.89
CA LEU A 472 -8.56 -36.81 -9.47
C LEU A 472 -9.23 -37.62 -8.36
N ARG A 473 -9.90 -36.97 -7.39
CA ARG A 473 -10.66 -37.68 -6.34
C ARG A 473 -11.88 -38.42 -6.89
N ALA A 474 -12.49 -37.92 -7.95
CA ALA A 474 -13.60 -38.59 -8.61
C ALA A 474 -13.14 -39.81 -9.44
N MET A 475 -11.88 -39.82 -9.91
CA MET A 475 -11.36 -40.83 -10.84
C MET A 475 -10.39 -41.84 -10.21
N LEU A 476 -9.69 -41.48 -9.13
CA LEU A 476 -8.58 -42.26 -8.57
C LEU A 476 -8.81 -42.61 -7.08
N PRO A 477 -8.29 -43.76 -6.60
CA PRO A 477 -8.21 -44.05 -5.18
C PRO A 477 -7.44 -42.96 -4.41
N SER A 478 -7.82 -42.72 -3.14
CA SER A 478 -7.28 -41.62 -2.32
C SER A 478 -5.76 -41.61 -2.20
N TYR A 479 -5.10 -42.77 -2.19
CA TYR A 479 -3.64 -42.89 -2.11
C TYR A 479 -2.89 -42.51 -3.41
N MET A 480 -3.60 -42.43 -4.55
CA MET A 480 -3.04 -41.96 -5.83
C MET A 480 -3.25 -40.46 -6.05
N VAL A 481 -4.11 -39.81 -5.26
CA VAL A 481 -4.33 -38.37 -5.35
C VAL A 481 -3.10 -37.64 -4.78
N PRO A 482 -2.45 -36.75 -5.55
CA PRO A 482 -1.31 -35.99 -5.06
C PRO A 482 -1.64 -35.18 -3.80
N THR A 483 -0.71 -35.17 -2.85
CA THR A 483 -0.82 -34.40 -1.61
C THR A 483 -0.63 -32.91 -1.87
N ARG A 484 0.12 -32.54 -2.93
CA ARG A 484 0.31 -31.16 -3.39
C ARG A 484 0.26 -31.15 -4.92
N ILE A 485 -0.41 -30.15 -5.48
CA ILE A 485 -0.46 -29.89 -6.92
C ILE A 485 0.14 -28.51 -7.10
N VAL A 486 1.20 -28.39 -7.89
CA VAL A 486 1.89 -27.14 -8.18
C VAL A 486 1.62 -26.79 -9.63
N VAL A 487 0.98 -25.66 -9.87
CA VAL A 487 0.75 -25.15 -11.22
C VAL A 487 1.95 -24.27 -11.61
N LEU A 488 2.54 -24.54 -12.77
CA LEU A 488 3.67 -23.81 -13.34
C LEU A 488 3.30 -23.28 -14.72
N ASP A 489 3.81 -22.11 -15.10
CA ASP A 489 3.60 -21.56 -16.45
C ASP A 489 4.16 -22.48 -17.54
N ARG A 490 5.39 -22.94 -17.33
CA ARG A 490 6.02 -23.99 -18.13
C ARG A 490 6.72 -24.98 -17.24
N LEU A 491 6.62 -26.27 -17.56
CA LEU A 491 7.47 -27.25 -16.91
C LEU A 491 8.92 -27.00 -17.33
N PRO A 492 9.88 -27.10 -16.40
CA PRO A 492 11.29 -26.91 -16.74
C PRO A 492 11.71 -27.99 -17.75
N VAL A 493 11.89 -27.60 -19.02
CA VAL A 493 12.35 -28.49 -20.09
C VAL A 493 13.86 -28.38 -20.24
N ASN A 494 14.57 -29.50 -20.06
CA ASN A 494 15.96 -29.63 -20.48
C ASN A 494 15.98 -30.13 -21.94
N PRO A 495 16.65 -29.46 -22.90
CA PRO A 495 16.61 -29.81 -24.33
C PRO A 495 17.16 -31.19 -24.71
N ARG A 496 17.71 -31.97 -23.77
CA ARG A 496 18.08 -33.38 -23.98
C ARG A 496 17.74 -34.22 -22.74
N ALA A 497 16.66 -34.99 -22.85
CA ALA A 497 16.12 -35.94 -21.87
C ALA A 497 15.53 -35.33 -20.57
N THR A 498 14.58 -36.06 -19.99
CA THR A 498 13.74 -35.73 -18.82
C THR A 498 14.48 -34.86 -17.79
N PRO A 499 13.92 -33.72 -17.37
CA PRO A 499 14.60 -32.79 -16.47
C PRO A 499 14.97 -33.47 -15.15
N PRO A 500 16.22 -33.34 -14.67
CA PRO A 500 16.62 -33.89 -13.38
C PRO A 500 15.81 -33.22 -12.26
N ARG A 501 15.49 -33.97 -11.19
CA ARG A 501 14.74 -33.45 -10.02
C ARG A 501 15.29 -32.12 -9.46
N SER A 502 16.57 -31.84 -9.68
CA SER A 502 17.26 -30.61 -9.28
C SER A 502 16.81 -29.32 -10.00
N THR A 503 16.13 -29.41 -11.15
CA THR A 503 15.61 -28.23 -11.90
C THR A 503 14.18 -27.85 -11.51
N TRP A 504 13.57 -28.61 -10.59
CA TRP A 504 12.24 -28.31 -10.07
C TRP A 504 12.37 -27.37 -8.87
N PRO A 505 11.41 -26.44 -8.66
CA PRO A 505 11.40 -25.59 -7.47
C PRO A 505 11.57 -26.43 -6.21
N ARG A 506 12.54 -26.08 -5.37
CA ARG A 506 12.83 -26.82 -4.13
C ARG A 506 11.67 -26.65 -3.15
N GLU A 507 11.45 -27.68 -2.34
CA GLU A 507 10.54 -27.62 -1.20
C GLU A 507 10.96 -26.47 -0.27
N THR A 508 10.19 -25.38 -0.26
CA THR A 508 10.17 -24.47 0.89
C THR A 508 9.19 -25.07 1.89
N THR A 509 9.75 -25.74 2.91
CA THR A 509 9.03 -26.23 4.10
C THR A 509 8.66 -25.11 5.05
#